data_AF-A0A397P853-F1
#
_entry.id   AF-A0A397P853-F1
#
_cell.length_a   1.000
_cell.length_b   1.000
_cell.length_c   1.000
_cell.angle_alpha   90.00
_cell.angle_beta   90.00
_cell.angle_gamma   90.00
#
_symmetry.space_group_name_H-M   'P 1'
#
loop_
_entity.id
_entity.type
_entity.pdbx_description
1 polymer ?
#
loop_
_entity_poly.entity_id
_entity_poly.type
_entity_poly.pdbx_seq_one_letter_code
_entity_poly.pdbx_strand_id
1 'polypeptide(L)'
;MHAEAKSTNPTLWHDLGAPITEPRRTLPDFGVLSSPPRAPDGRMPTPHRPLVIRVGKRLRRLVDRLIAAASLVPNHAVLDVRAFPWTAELRANWRAVRNEAIAIALVGEASPPLATISPDHRGIAEPGKWRSFFLHGYGYAIEENLARCPRTAALVAGIPNLNSAFFSILAPGTHIPNHRGVTKGLITCHLGLIVPRDGDVRMKIGDRIVRWAEGETLVFDDTHPHEVWNDTGGTRVVLSLQFRRPLRQPGRLIADLFLGAVRRSPFVQETRANLLRWNDAIRRRDG
;
A
#
# COMPACT_ATOMS: atom_id res chain seq x y z
N MET A 1 -46.00 -5.80 38.46
CA MET A 1 -44.83 -6.70 38.32
C MET A 1 -44.58 -6.95 36.85
N HIS A 2 -43.74 -6.13 36.21
CA HIS A 2 -43.19 -6.42 34.89
C HIS A 2 -41.71 -6.03 34.93
N ALA A 3 -40.85 -7.01 34.66
CA ALA A 3 -39.40 -6.88 34.64
C ALA A 3 -38.95 -6.74 33.19
N GLU A 4 -38.30 -5.61 32.86
CA GLU A 4 -37.60 -5.40 31.60
C GLU A 4 -36.18 -5.98 31.69
N ALA A 5 -35.87 -6.92 30.81
CA ALA A 5 -34.53 -7.47 30.63
C ALA A 5 -33.69 -6.50 29.77
N LYS A 6 -32.64 -5.93 30.36
CA LYS A 6 -31.62 -5.15 29.64
C LYS A 6 -30.66 -6.09 28.91
N SER A 7 -30.62 -5.95 27.59
CA SER A 7 -29.65 -6.58 26.67
C SER A 7 -28.26 -5.95 26.85
N THR A 8 -27.28 -6.72 27.33
CA THR A 8 -25.87 -6.33 27.43
C THR A 8 -25.12 -6.66 26.14
N ASN A 9 -24.56 -5.62 25.52
CA ASN A 9 -23.66 -5.67 24.36
C ASN A 9 -22.22 -5.93 24.88
N PRO A 10 -21.48 -6.96 24.45
CA PRO A 10 -20.12 -7.18 24.94
C PRO A 10 -19.14 -6.27 24.18
N THR A 11 -18.63 -5.26 24.88
CA THR A 11 -17.54 -4.38 24.44
C THR A 11 -16.22 -5.14 24.41
N LEU A 12 -15.64 -5.26 23.22
CA LEU A 12 -14.48 -6.09 22.90
C LEU A 12 -13.14 -5.35 23.06
N TRP A 13 -12.96 -4.51 24.09
CA TRP A 13 -11.66 -3.84 24.33
C TRP A 13 -11.43 -3.54 25.82
N HIS A 14 -10.97 -4.52 26.58
CA HIS A 14 -10.30 -4.30 27.88
C HIS A 14 -9.22 -5.37 28.05
N ASP A 15 -7.95 -5.00 27.80
CA ASP A 15 -6.89 -5.07 28.82
C ASP A 15 -5.59 -4.47 28.25
N LEU A 16 -5.20 -3.31 28.77
CA LEU A 16 -3.89 -2.70 28.51
C LEU A 16 -2.91 -3.30 29.52
N GLY A 17 -2.18 -4.33 29.10
CA GLY A 17 -1.08 -4.93 29.86
C GLY A 17 0.05 -3.93 30.14
N ALA A 18 0.56 -4.00 31.36
CA ALA A 18 1.56 -3.15 32.02
C ALA A 18 2.86 -2.85 31.20
N PRO A 19 3.59 -1.76 31.55
CA PRO A 19 4.73 -1.29 30.76
C PRO A 19 5.95 -2.20 30.93
N ILE A 20 6.44 -2.76 29.82
CA ILE A 20 7.72 -3.46 29.76
C ILE A 20 8.81 -2.40 29.56
N THR A 21 9.60 -2.17 30.61
CA THR A 21 10.72 -1.24 30.64
C THR A 21 12.00 -1.94 30.15
N GLU A 22 12.28 -1.87 28.85
CA GLU A 22 13.61 -2.18 28.30
C GLU A 22 14.19 -0.94 27.59
N PRO A 23 15.52 -0.76 27.59
CA PRO A 23 16.15 0.49 27.16
C PRO A 23 15.87 0.80 25.68
N ARG A 24 15.25 1.95 25.44
CA ARG A 24 15.01 2.54 24.12
C ARG A 24 16.34 2.64 23.36
N ARG A 25 16.52 1.85 22.29
CA ARG A 25 17.38 2.30 21.19
C ARG A 25 16.72 3.54 20.61
N THR A 26 17.36 4.69 20.77
CA THR A 26 17.01 5.94 20.09
C THR A 26 16.95 5.65 18.59
N LEU A 27 15.73 5.60 18.04
CA LEU A 27 15.54 5.68 16.60
C LEU A 27 16.18 7.00 16.15
N PRO A 28 16.92 7.05 15.04
CA PRO A 28 17.42 8.31 14.50
C PRO A 28 16.27 9.32 14.38
N ASP A 29 16.53 10.58 14.69
CA ASP A 29 15.57 11.66 14.47
C ASP A 29 15.33 11.80 12.96
N PHE A 30 14.26 11.19 12.47
CA PHE A 30 13.83 11.27 11.07
C PHE A 30 13.01 12.54 10.80
N GLY A 31 13.00 13.52 11.73
CA GLY A 31 12.16 14.71 11.69
C GLY A 31 12.33 15.58 10.45
N VAL A 32 13.45 15.46 9.71
CA VAL A 32 13.64 16.12 8.42
C VAL A 32 14.53 15.24 7.53
N LEU A 33 13.94 14.25 6.84
CA LEU A 33 14.62 13.66 5.69
C LEU A 33 14.59 14.70 4.55
N SER A 34 15.79 15.04 4.08
CA SER A 34 16.15 16.12 3.15
C SER A 34 15.13 16.42 2.04
N SER A 35 15.02 17.70 1.69
CA SER A 35 14.22 18.23 0.59
C SER A 35 14.31 17.35 -0.66
N PRO A 36 13.18 17.06 -1.33
CA PRO A 36 13.20 16.23 -2.52
C PRO A 36 14.05 16.87 -3.62
N PRO A 37 14.85 16.07 -4.37
CA PRO A 37 15.54 16.58 -5.54
C PRO A 37 14.54 17.15 -6.55
N ARG A 38 14.94 18.24 -7.21
CA ARG A 38 14.16 18.93 -8.23
C ARG A 38 13.85 17.94 -9.36
N ALA A 39 12.56 17.73 -9.65
CA ALA A 39 12.15 16.92 -10.79
C ALA A 39 12.82 17.46 -12.07
N PRO A 40 13.30 16.60 -12.97
CA PRO A 40 13.87 17.07 -14.24
C PRO A 40 12.82 17.92 -14.98
N ASP A 41 13.19 19.15 -15.34
CA ASP A 41 12.35 20.07 -16.09
C ASP A 41 11.98 19.45 -17.44
N GLY A 42 10.74 18.94 -17.51
CA GLY A 42 10.19 18.32 -18.70
C GLY A 42 8.68 18.33 -18.62
N ARG A 43 8.05 19.34 -19.23
CA ARG A 43 6.63 19.28 -19.57
C ARG A 43 6.43 18.11 -20.54
N MET A 44 6.07 16.96 -20.01
CA MET A 44 5.60 15.83 -20.81
C MET A 44 4.23 16.20 -21.43
N PRO A 45 3.99 15.91 -22.72
CA PRO A 45 2.74 16.25 -23.36
C PRO A 45 1.58 15.57 -22.65
N THR A 46 0.54 16.33 -22.31
CA THR A 46 -0.73 15.77 -21.82
C THR A 46 -1.33 14.94 -22.95
N PRO A 47 -1.54 13.61 -22.76
CA PRO A 47 -2.16 12.82 -23.81
C PRO A 47 -3.61 13.27 -23.97
N HIS A 48 -3.99 13.59 -25.21
CA HIS A 48 -5.36 13.86 -25.64
C HIS A 48 -6.26 12.71 -25.15
N ARG A 49 -7.28 13.01 -24.33
CA ARG A 49 -8.11 12.01 -23.65
C ARG A 49 -9.35 11.66 -24.50
N PRO A 50 -9.40 10.53 -25.25
CA PRO A 50 -10.50 10.26 -26.18
C PRO A 50 -11.67 9.52 -25.52
N LEU A 51 -12.76 9.36 -26.28
CA LEU A 51 -14.05 8.71 -25.94
C LEU A 51 -13.97 7.35 -25.21
N VAL A 52 -12.82 6.67 -25.30
CA VAL A 52 -12.44 5.42 -24.60
C VAL A 52 -12.74 5.44 -23.09
N ILE A 53 -12.64 6.61 -22.44
CA ILE A 53 -12.83 6.71 -20.97
C ILE A 53 -14.28 6.41 -20.55
N ARG A 54 -15.29 6.76 -21.37
CA ARG A 54 -16.70 6.56 -21.00
C ARG A 54 -17.12 5.09 -21.11
N VAL A 55 -16.64 4.42 -22.17
CA VAL A 55 -16.82 2.98 -22.39
C VAL A 55 -16.03 2.20 -21.34
N GLY A 56 -14.78 2.57 -21.08
CA GLY A 56 -13.94 1.97 -20.04
C GLY A 56 -14.53 2.07 -18.64
N LYS A 57 -15.13 3.21 -18.26
CA LYS A 57 -15.82 3.37 -16.96
C LYS A 57 -17.05 2.47 -16.81
N ARG A 58 -17.84 2.27 -17.87
CA ARG A 58 -18.99 1.34 -17.84
C ARG A 58 -18.53 -0.12 -17.80
N LEU A 59 -17.54 -0.48 -18.61
CA LEU A 59 -16.94 -1.81 -18.62
C LEU A 59 -16.34 -2.17 -17.26
N ARG A 60 -15.58 -1.25 -16.64
CA ARG A 60 -15.02 -1.43 -15.30
C ARG A 60 -16.11 -1.70 -14.26
N ARG A 61 -17.21 -0.93 -14.24
CA ARG A 61 -18.31 -1.16 -13.29
C ARG A 61 -18.97 -2.53 -13.48
N LEU A 62 -19.07 -3.02 -14.71
CA LEU A 62 -19.61 -4.35 -14.98
C LEU A 62 -18.64 -5.43 -14.48
N VAL A 63 -17.35 -5.31 -14.82
CA VAL A 63 -16.29 -6.22 -14.36
C VAL A 63 -16.24 -6.25 -12.83
N ASP A 64 -16.26 -5.09 -12.17
CA ASP A 64 -16.25 -4.99 -10.71
C ASP A 64 -17.48 -5.66 -10.08
N ARG A 65 -18.67 -5.58 -10.69
CA ARG A 65 -19.88 -6.29 -10.22
C ARG A 65 -19.74 -7.81 -10.34
N LEU A 66 -19.23 -8.30 -11.46
CA LEU A 66 -18.99 -9.74 -11.66
C LEU A 66 -17.94 -10.27 -10.68
N ILE A 67 -16.86 -9.52 -10.47
CA ILE A 67 -15.83 -9.85 -9.47
C ILE A 67 -16.42 -9.84 -8.06
N ALA A 68 -17.24 -8.84 -7.72
CA ALA A 68 -17.90 -8.76 -6.42
C ALA A 68 -18.80 -9.98 -6.14
N ALA A 69 -19.59 -10.38 -7.13
CA ALA A 69 -20.50 -11.54 -7.04
C ALA A 69 -19.74 -12.87 -6.90
N ALA A 70 -18.55 -12.97 -7.48
CA ALA A 70 -17.71 -14.17 -7.39
C ALA A 70 -16.79 -14.19 -6.16
N SER A 71 -16.80 -13.15 -5.30
CA SER A 71 -15.85 -13.05 -4.20
C SER A 71 -16.07 -14.06 -3.09
N LEU A 72 -15.00 -14.72 -2.67
CA LEU A 72 -14.97 -15.64 -1.52
C LEU A 72 -14.74 -14.93 -0.18
N VAL A 73 -14.48 -13.63 -0.21
CA VAL A 73 -14.35 -12.77 0.97
C VAL A 73 -15.38 -11.66 0.90
N PRO A 74 -15.76 -11.04 2.03
CA PRO A 74 -16.70 -9.93 2.02
C PRO A 74 -16.26 -8.77 1.12
N ASN A 75 -17.23 -7.97 0.67
CA ASN A 75 -17.00 -6.81 -0.18
C ASN A 75 -16.92 -5.48 0.60
N HIS A 76 -16.70 -5.57 1.92
CA HIS A 76 -16.56 -4.42 2.80
C HIS A 76 -15.28 -3.63 2.52
N ALA A 77 -15.29 -2.34 2.87
CA ALA A 77 -14.13 -1.47 2.76
C ALA A 77 -12.92 -2.00 3.54
N VAL A 78 -13.14 -2.45 4.78
CA VAL A 78 -12.13 -3.07 5.64
C VAL A 78 -12.49 -4.54 5.79
N LEU A 79 -11.50 -5.40 5.64
CA LEU A 79 -11.65 -6.85 5.66
C LEU A 79 -11.04 -7.43 6.93
N ASP A 80 -11.60 -8.56 7.37
CA ASP A 80 -11.08 -9.29 8.52
C ASP A 80 -9.75 -9.97 8.15
N VAL A 81 -8.70 -9.65 8.90
CA VAL A 81 -7.36 -10.22 8.71
C VAL A 81 -7.33 -11.74 8.85
N ARG A 82 -8.29 -12.34 9.59
CA ARG A 82 -8.41 -13.79 9.77
C ARG A 82 -8.75 -14.53 8.47
N ALA A 83 -9.34 -13.84 7.50
CA ALA A 83 -9.53 -14.38 6.15
C ALA A 83 -8.22 -14.52 5.36
N PHE A 84 -7.11 -13.98 5.88
CA PHE A 84 -5.79 -13.96 5.25
C PHE A 84 -4.71 -14.45 6.24
N PRO A 85 -4.65 -15.76 6.56
CA PRO A 85 -3.77 -16.28 7.62
C PRO A 85 -2.28 -15.98 7.43
N TRP A 86 -1.82 -15.87 6.17
CA TRP A 86 -0.44 -15.49 5.83
C TRP A 86 0.00 -14.14 6.42
N THR A 87 -0.95 -13.28 6.80
CA THR A 87 -0.64 -12.01 7.47
C THR A 87 -0.04 -12.21 8.87
N ALA A 88 -0.22 -13.36 9.51
CA ALA A 88 0.38 -13.66 10.81
C ALA A 88 1.91 -13.68 10.75
N GLU A 89 2.49 -14.29 9.70
CA GLU A 89 3.94 -14.33 9.51
C GLU A 89 4.55 -12.93 9.34
N LEU A 90 3.84 -12.03 8.65
CA LEU A 90 4.25 -10.64 8.53
C LEU A 90 4.26 -9.93 9.88
N ARG A 91 3.23 -10.14 10.70
CA ARG A 91 3.15 -9.58 12.05
C ARG A 91 4.18 -10.18 12.99
N ALA A 92 4.55 -11.45 12.84
CA ALA A 92 5.62 -12.05 13.64
C ALA A 92 7.00 -11.46 13.31
N ASN A 93 7.24 -11.10 12.05
CA ASN A 93 8.55 -10.68 11.55
C ASN A 93 8.67 -9.18 11.25
N TRP A 94 7.69 -8.36 11.67
CA TRP A 94 7.59 -6.96 11.29
C TRP A 94 8.82 -6.11 11.62
N ARG A 95 9.53 -6.43 12.73
CA ARG A 95 10.74 -5.71 13.12
C ARG A 95 11.88 -5.93 12.14
N ALA A 96 12.03 -7.14 11.60
CA ALA A 96 13.04 -7.42 10.57
C ALA A 96 12.74 -6.63 9.29
N VAL A 97 11.47 -6.63 8.87
CA VAL A 97 10.99 -5.84 7.73
C VAL A 97 11.23 -4.34 7.94
N ARG A 98 10.93 -3.82 9.13
CA ARG A 98 11.18 -2.42 9.50
C ARG A 98 12.66 -2.08 9.43
N ASN A 99 13.52 -2.93 9.96
CA ASN A 99 14.95 -2.68 9.99
C ASN A 99 15.55 -2.60 8.58
N GLU A 100 15.10 -3.47 7.66
CA GLU A 100 15.49 -3.38 6.24
C GLU A 100 14.95 -2.11 5.57
N ALA A 101 13.70 -1.72 5.85
CA ALA A 101 13.15 -0.47 5.34
C ALA A 101 13.97 0.74 5.80
N ILE A 102 14.38 0.78 7.06
CA ILE A 102 15.24 1.85 7.61
C ILE A 102 16.60 1.85 6.93
N ALA A 103 17.25 0.69 6.83
CA ALA A 103 18.61 0.57 6.30
C ALA A 103 18.70 0.85 4.79
N ILE A 104 17.63 0.61 4.04
CA ILE A 104 17.65 0.64 2.58
C ILE A 104 16.70 1.70 2.02
N ALA A 105 15.40 1.59 2.31
CA ALA A 105 14.38 2.38 1.63
C ALA A 105 14.33 3.84 2.11
N LEU A 106 14.71 4.11 3.36
CA LEU A 106 14.72 5.46 3.92
C LEU A 106 16.03 6.23 3.67
N VAL A 107 17.07 5.56 3.17
CA VAL A 107 18.38 6.18 2.94
C VAL A 107 18.40 6.96 1.63
N GLY A 108 18.78 8.24 1.72
CA GLY A 108 18.98 9.12 0.56
C GLY A 108 17.81 9.12 -0.43
N GLU A 109 18.14 8.96 -1.71
CA GLU A 109 17.18 8.92 -2.83
C GLU A 109 16.74 7.49 -3.21
N ALA A 110 16.99 6.48 -2.37
CA ALA A 110 16.69 5.08 -2.69
C ALA A 110 15.22 4.85 -3.06
N SER A 111 14.30 5.64 -2.50
CA SER A 111 12.87 5.58 -2.80
C SER A 111 12.43 6.70 -3.76
N PRO A 112 12.07 6.37 -5.02
CA PRO A 112 11.52 7.36 -5.94
C PRO A 112 10.17 7.91 -5.48
N PRO A 113 9.82 9.17 -5.81
CA PRO A 113 8.47 9.68 -5.61
C PRO A 113 7.45 8.80 -6.38
N LEU A 114 6.35 8.40 -5.75
CA LEU A 114 5.41 7.47 -6.40
C LEU A 114 4.81 8.05 -7.69
N ALA A 115 4.63 9.37 -7.75
CA ALA A 115 4.14 10.09 -8.92
C ALA A 115 5.07 9.99 -10.15
N THR A 116 6.39 9.78 -9.96
CA THR A 116 7.32 9.60 -11.10
C THR A 116 7.24 8.18 -11.66
N ILE A 117 6.88 7.21 -10.81
CA ILE A 117 6.83 5.79 -11.16
C ILE A 117 5.47 5.44 -11.77
N SER A 118 4.37 5.79 -11.10
CA SER A 118 3.02 5.36 -11.46
C SER A 118 2.19 6.52 -12.02
N PRO A 119 1.74 6.46 -13.29
CA PRO A 119 0.93 7.52 -13.89
C PRO A 119 -0.43 7.73 -13.20
N ASP A 120 -1.00 6.70 -12.57
CA ASP A 120 -2.26 6.82 -11.79
C ASP A 120 -2.09 7.70 -10.55
N HIS A 121 -0.86 7.83 -10.06
CA HIS A 121 -0.52 8.62 -8.88
C HIS A 121 0.05 10.00 -9.23
N ARG A 122 0.14 10.35 -10.52
CA ARG A 122 0.53 11.70 -10.97
C ARG A 122 -0.54 12.71 -10.51
N GLY A 123 -0.20 13.49 -9.49
CA GLY A 123 -1.06 14.55 -8.93
C GLY A 123 -1.85 14.18 -7.67
N ILE A 124 -1.58 13.02 -7.06
CA ILE A 124 -2.24 12.60 -5.81
C ILE A 124 -1.49 13.11 -4.56
N ALA A 125 -0.17 13.28 -4.61
CA ALA A 125 0.57 13.90 -3.51
C ALA A 125 1.50 14.99 -4.05
N GLU A 126 1.81 15.97 -3.20
CA GLU A 126 2.86 16.94 -3.51
C GLU A 126 4.18 16.19 -3.85
N PRO A 127 4.95 16.69 -4.84
CA PRO A 127 6.20 16.05 -5.24
C PRO A 127 7.11 15.75 -4.05
N GLY A 128 7.58 14.50 -3.94
CA GLY A 128 8.53 14.07 -2.91
C GLY A 128 7.94 13.71 -1.55
N LYS A 129 6.70 14.07 -1.24
CA LYS A 129 6.05 13.75 0.05
C LYS A 129 5.54 12.32 0.16
N TRP A 130 5.36 11.65 -0.97
CA TRP A 130 4.98 10.24 -1.05
C TRP A 130 5.96 9.46 -1.92
N ARG A 131 6.76 8.59 -1.27
CA ARG A 131 7.81 7.79 -1.91
C ARG A 131 7.51 6.30 -1.79
N SER A 132 7.96 5.52 -2.77
CA SER A 132 7.72 4.08 -2.80
C SER A 132 8.97 3.31 -3.22
N PHE A 133 9.43 2.41 -2.35
CA PHE A 133 10.50 1.45 -2.65
C PHE A 133 9.88 0.10 -3.03
N PHE A 134 9.88 -0.21 -4.33
CA PHE A 134 9.25 -1.43 -4.83
C PHE A 134 10.16 -2.65 -4.71
N LEU A 135 9.60 -3.74 -4.19
CA LEU A 135 10.17 -5.09 -4.20
C LEU A 135 9.53 -5.93 -5.32
N HIS A 136 8.22 -5.74 -5.50
CA HIS A 136 7.43 -6.26 -6.62
C HIS A 136 6.50 -5.15 -7.13
N GLY A 137 6.45 -4.95 -8.45
CA GLY A 137 5.53 -4.02 -9.08
C GLY A 137 4.74 -4.68 -10.19
N TYR A 138 3.42 -4.70 -10.08
CA TYR A 138 2.50 -5.14 -11.14
C TYR A 138 2.80 -6.55 -11.69
N GLY A 139 3.16 -7.47 -10.80
CA GLY A 139 3.49 -8.86 -11.10
C GLY A 139 4.92 -9.09 -11.59
N TYR A 140 5.80 -8.10 -11.46
CA TYR A 140 7.22 -8.21 -11.77
C TYR A 140 8.06 -8.02 -10.50
N ALA A 141 8.97 -8.95 -10.24
CA ALA A 141 9.99 -8.84 -9.21
C ALA A 141 11.04 -7.78 -9.61
N ILE A 142 11.60 -7.13 -8.59
CA ILE A 142 12.73 -6.21 -8.74
C ILE A 142 13.87 -6.84 -7.97
N GLU A 143 14.60 -7.72 -8.66
CA GLU A 143 15.61 -8.61 -8.06
C GLU A 143 16.64 -7.85 -7.22
N GLU A 144 17.08 -6.69 -7.69
CA GLU A 144 18.04 -5.85 -6.97
C GLU A 144 17.49 -5.39 -5.61
N ASN A 145 16.23 -4.94 -5.56
CA ASN A 145 15.61 -4.47 -4.32
C ASN A 145 15.29 -5.62 -3.37
N LEU A 146 14.93 -6.79 -3.91
CA LEU A 146 14.73 -8.01 -3.14
C LEU A 146 16.04 -8.51 -2.53
N ALA A 147 17.15 -8.47 -3.27
CA ALA A 147 18.47 -8.85 -2.78
C ALA A 147 18.95 -7.93 -1.63
N ARG A 148 18.57 -6.65 -1.65
CA ARG A 148 18.86 -5.68 -0.58
C ARG A 148 17.98 -5.85 0.66
N CYS A 149 16.83 -6.53 0.55
CA CYS A 149 15.88 -6.75 1.64
C CYS A 149 15.56 -8.25 1.79
N PRO A 150 16.56 -9.11 2.10
CA PRO A 150 16.41 -10.57 2.03
C PRO A 150 15.35 -11.14 2.99
N ARG A 151 15.16 -10.55 4.19
CA ARG A 151 14.12 -10.98 5.14
C ARG A 151 12.73 -10.62 4.61
N THR A 152 12.57 -9.41 4.09
CA THR A 152 11.32 -8.99 3.47
C THR A 152 11.03 -9.79 2.21
N ALA A 153 12.04 -10.08 1.39
CA ALA A 153 11.91 -10.91 0.19
C ALA A 153 11.39 -12.32 0.51
N ALA A 154 11.94 -12.96 1.54
CA ALA A 154 11.49 -14.29 1.99
C ALA A 154 10.01 -14.28 2.42
N LEU A 155 9.57 -13.26 3.16
CA LEU A 155 8.17 -13.12 3.58
C LEU A 155 7.24 -12.84 2.39
N VAL A 156 7.65 -11.95 1.49
CA VAL A 156 6.87 -11.56 0.30
C VAL A 156 6.69 -12.74 -0.66
N ALA A 157 7.69 -13.63 -0.78
CA ALA A 157 7.59 -14.85 -1.58
C ALA A 157 6.51 -15.83 -1.08
N GLY A 158 6.17 -15.80 0.21
CA GLY A 158 5.11 -16.62 0.80
C GLY A 158 3.68 -16.09 0.57
N ILE A 159 3.51 -14.91 -0.03
CA ILE A 159 2.20 -14.28 -0.19
C ILE A 159 1.47 -14.88 -1.40
N PRO A 160 0.26 -15.45 -1.22
CA PRO A 160 -0.47 -16.07 -2.32
C PRO A 160 -0.93 -15.04 -3.35
N ASN A 161 -0.61 -15.29 -4.62
CA ASN A 161 -1.05 -14.47 -5.76
C ASN A 161 -0.67 -12.98 -5.62
N LEU A 162 0.55 -12.70 -5.16
CA LEU A 162 1.08 -11.34 -5.04
C LEU A 162 1.05 -10.61 -6.40
N ASN A 163 0.61 -9.37 -6.37
CA ASN A 163 0.67 -8.43 -7.49
C ASN A 163 1.76 -7.36 -7.26
N SER A 164 1.77 -6.72 -6.10
CA SER A 164 2.76 -5.68 -5.78
C SER A 164 3.16 -5.75 -4.31
N ALA A 165 4.41 -5.43 -4.02
CA ALA A 165 4.94 -5.28 -2.67
C ALA A 165 5.94 -4.12 -2.65
N PHE A 166 5.72 -3.13 -1.79
CA PHE A 166 6.60 -1.97 -1.70
C PHE A 166 6.52 -1.30 -0.32
N PHE A 167 7.61 -0.68 0.12
CA PHE A 167 7.56 0.23 1.27
C PHE A 167 6.92 1.54 0.83
N SER A 168 5.80 1.91 1.45
CA SER A 168 5.14 3.19 1.22
C SER A 168 5.48 4.17 2.34
N ILE A 169 6.18 5.24 1.96
CA ILE A 169 6.76 6.23 2.86
C ILE A 169 5.98 7.53 2.70
N LEU A 170 5.34 7.97 3.77
CA LEU A 170 4.54 9.19 3.78
C LEU A 170 5.16 10.22 4.73
N ALA A 171 5.61 11.34 4.16
CA ALA A 171 6.25 12.42 4.88
C ALA A 171 5.29 13.13 5.86
N PRO A 172 5.81 13.87 6.85
CA PRO A 172 5.03 14.74 7.73
C PRO A 172 4.11 15.70 6.96
N GLY A 173 2.93 15.98 7.51
CA GLY A 173 1.95 16.91 6.94
C GLY A 173 1.40 16.53 5.56
N THR A 174 1.53 15.26 5.14
CA THR A 174 1.08 14.84 3.81
C THR A 174 -0.39 14.44 3.83
N HIS A 175 -1.13 14.97 2.85
CA HIS A 175 -2.50 14.57 2.54
C HIS A 175 -2.55 13.92 1.16
N ILE A 176 -3.09 12.70 1.11
CA ILE A 176 -3.42 11.97 -0.13
C ILE A 176 -4.94 12.11 -0.30
N PRO A 177 -5.42 12.86 -1.31
CA PRO A 177 -6.82 13.14 -1.53
C PRO A 177 -7.59 11.87 -1.91
N ASN A 178 -8.91 11.99 -1.84
CA ASN A 178 -9.82 10.89 -2.11
C ASN A 178 -9.61 10.26 -3.50
N HIS A 179 -9.27 8.97 -3.53
CA HIS A 179 -9.02 8.19 -4.74
C HIS A 179 -9.58 6.76 -4.61
N ARG A 180 -9.44 5.96 -5.68
CA ARG A 180 -9.89 4.56 -5.74
C ARG A 180 -8.86 3.72 -6.49
N GLY A 181 -8.71 2.49 -6.05
CA GLY A 181 -7.96 1.45 -6.74
C GLY A 181 -8.50 1.19 -8.15
N VAL A 182 -7.63 0.58 -8.96
CA VAL A 182 -7.88 0.34 -10.39
C VAL A 182 -8.93 -0.75 -10.61
N THR A 183 -8.98 -1.77 -9.74
CA THR A 183 -9.80 -2.96 -9.96
C THR A 183 -10.15 -3.70 -8.66
N LYS A 184 -11.37 -4.26 -8.63
CA LYS A 184 -11.83 -5.10 -7.51
C LYS A 184 -11.15 -6.47 -7.48
N GLY A 185 -10.42 -6.84 -8.54
CA GLY A 185 -9.66 -8.08 -8.60
C GLY A 185 -8.46 -8.13 -7.66
N LEU A 186 -8.12 -7.02 -7.00
CA LEU A 186 -7.06 -6.93 -6.01
C LEU A 186 -7.61 -6.59 -4.63
N ILE A 187 -6.85 -6.95 -3.61
CA ILE A 187 -7.02 -6.54 -2.22
C ILE A 187 -5.68 -5.97 -1.75
N THR A 188 -5.73 -4.96 -0.89
CA THR A 188 -4.55 -4.33 -0.32
C THR A 188 -4.40 -4.69 1.15
N CYS A 189 -3.19 -5.05 1.56
CA CYS A 189 -2.79 -5.24 2.94
C CYS A 189 -1.64 -4.28 3.27
N HIS A 190 -1.77 -3.52 4.36
CA HIS A 190 -0.68 -2.73 4.92
C HIS A 190 -0.19 -3.37 6.22
N LEU A 191 1.12 -3.55 6.36
CA LEU A 191 1.77 -3.82 7.64
C LEU A 191 2.37 -2.50 8.17
N GLY A 192 2.01 -2.10 9.39
CA GLY A 192 2.59 -0.93 10.05
C GLY A 192 4.05 -1.17 10.43
N LEU A 193 4.98 -0.33 9.96
CA LEU A 193 6.41 -0.45 10.27
C LEU A 193 6.88 0.70 11.15
N ILE A 194 6.60 1.94 10.77
CA ILE A 194 6.89 3.14 11.54
C ILE A 194 5.61 3.96 11.57
N VAL A 195 5.04 4.16 12.75
CA VAL A 195 3.81 4.94 12.93
C VAL A 195 4.07 6.05 13.96
N PRO A 196 4.17 7.32 13.51
CA PRO A 196 4.32 8.46 14.39
C PRO A 196 3.20 8.55 15.43
N ARG A 197 3.53 9.07 16.61
CA ARG A 197 2.63 9.14 17.78
C ARG A 197 2.37 10.57 18.28
N ASP A 198 3.06 11.53 17.70
CA ASP A 198 3.00 12.97 18.01
C ASP A 198 1.81 13.69 17.34
N GLY A 199 0.90 12.94 16.71
CA GLY A 199 -0.33 13.44 16.10
C GLY A 199 -1.18 12.29 15.55
N ASP A 200 -1.91 12.53 14.45
CA ASP A 200 -2.80 11.54 13.85
C ASP A 200 -2.35 11.10 12.44
N VAL A 201 -2.24 9.79 12.24
CA VAL A 201 -2.04 9.17 10.92
C VAL A 201 -3.20 8.23 10.63
N ARG A 202 -4.07 8.64 9.70
CA ARG A 202 -5.35 7.97 9.45
C ARG A 202 -5.63 7.79 7.97
N MET A 203 -6.49 6.83 7.67
CA MET A 203 -7.14 6.68 6.38
C MET A 203 -8.65 6.68 6.57
N LYS A 204 -9.35 7.48 5.78
CA LYS A 204 -10.78 7.30 5.55
C LYS A 204 -10.95 6.33 4.40
N ILE A 205 -11.74 5.28 4.58
CA ILE A 205 -12.08 4.33 3.52
C ILE A 205 -13.56 3.97 3.59
N GLY A 206 -14.30 4.33 2.55
CA GLY A 206 -15.76 4.33 2.59
C GLY A 206 -16.26 5.27 3.70
N ASP A 207 -16.98 4.70 4.66
CA ASP A 207 -17.54 5.37 5.85
C ASP A 207 -16.68 5.18 7.11
N ARG A 208 -15.55 4.46 7.02
CA ARG A 208 -14.70 4.14 8.16
C ARG A 208 -13.45 5.00 8.22
N ILE A 209 -13.03 5.37 9.43
CA ILE A 209 -11.68 5.84 9.72
C ILE A 209 -10.88 4.67 10.29
N VAL A 210 -9.71 4.42 9.74
CA VAL A 210 -8.76 3.42 10.21
C VAL A 210 -7.40 4.06 10.47
N ARG A 211 -6.64 3.45 11.39
CA ARG A 211 -5.30 3.87 11.79
C ARG A 211 -4.37 2.67 11.72
N TRP A 212 -3.07 2.95 11.65
CA TRP A 212 -2.05 1.91 11.69
C TRP A 212 -1.51 1.77 13.10
N ALA A 213 -1.08 0.55 13.43
CA ALA A 213 -0.23 0.27 14.58
C ALA A 213 1.01 -0.46 14.07
N GLU A 214 2.16 -0.19 14.68
CA GLU A 214 3.39 -0.92 14.35
C GLU A 214 3.22 -2.41 14.65
N GLY A 215 3.62 -3.25 13.69
CA GLY A 215 3.50 -4.71 13.79
C GLY A 215 2.11 -5.27 13.50
N GLU A 216 1.11 -4.43 13.26
CA GLU A 216 -0.25 -4.87 12.91
C GLU A 216 -0.55 -4.72 11.42
N THR A 217 -1.45 -5.57 10.93
CA THR A 217 -1.91 -5.57 9.55
C THR A 217 -3.30 -4.96 9.40
N LEU A 218 -3.49 -4.19 8.34
CA LEU A 218 -4.77 -3.65 7.91
C LEU A 218 -5.05 -4.14 6.49
N VAL A 219 -6.12 -4.92 6.31
CA VAL A 219 -6.54 -5.44 5.01
C VAL A 219 -7.79 -4.71 4.55
N PHE A 220 -7.78 -4.22 3.32
CA PHE A 220 -8.86 -3.39 2.79
C PHE A 220 -9.01 -3.52 1.27
N ASP A 221 -10.22 -3.20 0.82
CA ASP A 221 -10.57 -3.10 -0.60
C ASP A 221 -10.47 -1.65 -1.04
N ASP A 222 -9.35 -1.30 -1.66
CA ASP A 222 -9.02 0.04 -2.12
C ASP A 222 -9.91 0.53 -3.27
N THR A 223 -10.80 -0.31 -3.82
CA THR A 223 -11.82 0.16 -4.77
C THR A 223 -12.87 1.04 -4.12
N HIS A 224 -13.04 0.98 -2.80
CA HIS A 224 -13.80 1.98 -2.04
C HIS A 224 -13.05 3.32 -2.04
N PRO A 225 -13.77 4.47 -2.04
CA PRO A 225 -13.11 5.77 -1.94
C PRO A 225 -12.25 5.80 -0.68
N HIS A 226 -11.00 6.21 -0.83
CA HIS A 226 -10.11 6.35 0.31
C HIS A 226 -9.20 7.56 0.22
N GLU A 227 -8.85 8.08 1.38
CA GLU A 227 -8.15 9.34 1.59
C GLU A 227 -7.25 9.18 2.82
N VAL A 228 -6.03 9.70 2.79
CA VAL A 228 -5.02 9.44 3.82
C VAL A 228 -4.38 10.73 4.30
N TRP A 229 -4.19 10.86 5.61
CA TRP A 229 -3.54 11.99 6.25
C TRP A 229 -2.38 11.51 7.13
N ASN A 230 -1.29 12.27 7.12
CA ASN A 230 -0.23 12.22 8.11
C ASN A 230 -0.12 13.59 8.77
N ASP A 231 -0.95 13.84 9.78
CA ASP A 231 -1.00 15.08 10.55
C ASP A 231 -0.04 14.99 11.76
N THR A 232 1.19 14.53 11.51
CA THR A 232 2.26 14.38 12.51
C THR A 232 3.54 15.03 12.03
N GLY A 233 4.50 15.24 12.93
CA GLY A 233 5.86 15.63 12.61
C GLY A 233 6.74 14.45 12.16
N GLY A 234 6.24 13.21 12.25
CA GLY A 234 6.97 12.00 11.88
C GLY A 234 6.66 11.45 10.49
N THR A 235 7.60 10.69 9.94
CA THR A 235 7.38 9.92 8.71
C THR A 235 6.65 8.61 9.01
N ARG A 236 5.55 8.32 8.30
CA ARG A 236 4.87 7.03 8.39
C ARG A 236 5.37 6.07 7.33
N VAL A 237 5.69 4.84 7.72
CA VAL A 237 6.15 3.78 6.82
C VAL A 237 5.30 2.53 7.00
N VAL A 238 4.80 2.00 5.89
CA VAL A 238 4.10 0.71 5.84
C VAL A 238 4.68 -0.16 4.74
N LEU A 239 4.66 -1.48 4.91
CA LEU A 239 4.79 -2.40 3.77
C LEU A 239 3.40 -2.53 3.14
N SER A 240 3.25 -2.04 1.91
CA SER A 240 2.01 -2.14 1.13
C SER A 240 2.08 -3.35 0.21
N LEU A 241 1.06 -4.19 0.28
CA LEU A 241 0.96 -5.46 -0.42
C LEU A 241 -0.36 -5.49 -1.18
N GLN A 242 -0.31 -5.69 -2.50
CA GLN A 242 -1.48 -5.97 -3.31
C GLN A 242 -1.44 -7.43 -3.74
N PHE A 243 -2.54 -8.15 -3.57
CA PHE A 243 -2.67 -9.55 -3.94
C PHE A 243 -4.03 -9.82 -4.57
N ARG A 244 -4.16 -10.90 -5.34
CA ARG A 244 -5.42 -11.21 -6.01
C ARG A 244 -6.52 -11.52 -5.00
N ARG A 245 -7.69 -10.93 -5.24
CA ARG A 245 -8.91 -11.25 -4.50
C ARG A 245 -9.22 -12.75 -4.64
N PRO A 246 -9.55 -13.46 -3.56
CA PRO A 246 -10.08 -14.82 -3.64
C PRO A 246 -11.44 -14.83 -4.35
N LEU A 247 -11.55 -15.58 -5.45
CA LEU A 247 -12.72 -15.60 -6.34
C LEU A 247 -13.11 -17.04 -6.74
N ARG A 248 -14.41 -17.29 -6.91
CA ARG A 248 -14.97 -18.48 -7.57
C ARG A 248 -14.85 -18.35 -9.08
N GLN A 249 -14.86 -19.47 -9.80
CA GLN A 249 -15.06 -19.46 -11.25
C GLN A 249 -16.51 -19.15 -11.61
N PRO A 250 -16.78 -18.47 -12.75
CA PRO A 250 -15.82 -17.97 -13.74
C PRO A 250 -15.20 -16.60 -13.40
N GLY A 251 -15.58 -15.96 -12.28
CA GLY A 251 -15.11 -14.62 -11.91
C GLY A 251 -13.59 -14.52 -11.75
N ARG A 252 -12.93 -15.59 -11.26
CA ARG A 252 -11.47 -15.68 -11.21
C ARG A 252 -10.83 -15.53 -12.59
N LEU A 253 -11.32 -16.28 -13.59
CA LEU A 253 -10.82 -16.18 -14.97
C LEU A 253 -10.98 -14.75 -15.54
N ILE A 254 -12.12 -14.12 -15.30
CA ILE A 254 -12.39 -12.75 -15.76
C ILE A 254 -11.40 -11.76 -15.12
N ALA A 255 -11.18 -11.87 -13.80
CA ALA A 255 -10.23 -11.02 -13.09
C ALA A 255 -8.79 -11.24 -13.57
N ASP A 256 -8.39 -12.50 -13.79
CA ASP A 256 -7.05 -12.86 -14.26
C ASP A 256 -6.79 -12.33 -15.68
N LEU A 257 -7.77 -12.44 -16.58
CA LEU A 257 -7.68 -11.87 -17.93
C LEU A 257 -7.60 -10.35 -17.89
N PHE A 258 -8.44 -9.70 -17.08
CA PHE A 258 -8.41 -8.25 -16.91
C PHE A 258 -7.06 -7.77 -16.36
N LEU A 259 -6.55 -8.38 -15.29
CA LEU A 259 -5.24 -8.07 -14.72
C LEU A 259 -4.11 -8.35 -15.71
N GLY A 260 -4.20 -9.45 -16.48
CA GLY A 260 -3.26 -9.77 -17.54
C GLY A 260 -3.23 -8.74 -18.65
N ALA A 261 -4.38 -8.15 -19.01
CA ALA A 261 -4.47 -7.05 -19.97
C ALA A 261 -3.91 -5.75 -19.38
N VAL A 262 -4.27 -5.40 -18.14
CA VAL A 262 -3.70 -4.23 -17.44
C VAL A 262 -2.19 -4.33 -17.36
N ARG A 263 -1.64 -5.50 -16.99
CA ARG A 263 -0.19 -5.73 -16.90
C ARG A 263 0.53 -5.53 -18.23
N ARG A 264 -0.09 -5.89 -19.35
CA ARG A 264 0.47 -5.69 -20.71
C ARG A 264 0.22 -4.30 -21.28
N SER A 265 -0.58 -3.48 -20.62
CA SER A 265 -0.88 -2.14 -21.10
C SER A 265 0.39 -1.26 -21.13
N PRO A 266 0.46 -0.29 -22.06
CA PRO A 266 1.55 0.68 -22.09
C PRO A 266 1.76 1.40 -20.75
N PHE A 267 0.68 1.59 -19.99
CA PHE A 267 0.70 2.18 -18.65
C PHE A 267 1.58 1.41 -17.66
N VAL A 268 1.38 0.08 -17.54
CA VAL A 268 2.18 -0.74 -16.63
C VAL A 268 3.60 -0.91 -17.16
N GLN A 269 3.77 -1.05 -18.47
CA GLN A 269 5.10 -1.20 -19.08
C GLN A 269 5.94 0.08 -18.94
N GLU A 270 5.35 1.27 -19.08
CA GLU A 270 6.02 2.55 -18.82
C GLU A 270 6.41 2.66 -17.33
N THR A 271 5.49 2.30 -16.43
CA THR A 271 5.75 2.29 -14.97
C THR A 271 6.94 1.39 -14.62
N ARG A 272 6.97 0.18 -15.19
CA ARG A 272 8.07 -0.77 -15.01
C ARG A 272 9.38 -0.19 -15.56
N ALA A 273 9.36 0.37 -16.76
CA ALA A 273 10.55 0.96 -17.37
C ALA A 273 11.10 2.15 -16.57
N ASN A 274 10.23 3.01 -16.03
CA ASN A 274 10.61 4.11 -15.14
C ASN A 274 11.31 3.60 -13.88
N LEU A 275 10.76 2.56 -13.26
CA LEU A 275 11.29 1.97 -12.04
C LEU A 275 12.66 1.32 -12.25
N LEU A 276 12.83 0.56 -13.33
CA LEU A 276 14.12 -0.04 -13.68
C LEU A 276 15.17 1.03 -13.98
N ARG A 277 14.80 2.09 -14.74
CA ARG A 277 15.70 3.23 -14.99
C ARG A 277 16.14 3.92 -13.70
N TRP A 278 15.23 4.09 -12.74
CA TRP A 278 15.56 4.67 -11.45
C TRP A 278 16.57 3.81 -10.69
N ASN A 279 16.31 2.51 -10.60
CA ASN A 279 17.21 1.59 -9.89
C ASN A 279 18.59 1.55 -10.54
N ASP A 280 18.66 1.51 -11.87
CA ASP A 280 19.93 1.61 -12.60
C ASP A 280 20.69 2.90 -12.30
N ALA A 281 19.98 4.03 -12.15
CA ALA A 281 20.58 5.32 -11.82
C ALA A 281 21.11 5.36 -10.37
N ILE A 282 20.39 4.76 -9.41
CA ILE A 282 20.85 4.61 -8.03
C ILE A 282 22.11 3.72 -8.00
N ARG A 283 22.08 2.58 -8.69
CA ARG A 283 23.22 1.64 -8.73
C ARG A 283 24.52 2.28 -9.23
N ARG A 284 24.44 3.12 -10.28
CA ARG A 284 25.61 3.83 -10.83
C ARG A 284 26.17 4.91 -9.90
N ARG A 285 25.41 5.31 -8.87
CA ARG A 285 25.86 6.28 -7.86
C ARG A 285 26.44 5.60 -6.63
N ASP A 286 25.96 4.41 -6.31
CA ASP A 286 26.37 3.62 -5.13
C ASP A 286 27.59 2.72 -5.39
N GLY A 287 28.05 2.60 -6.64
CA GLY A 287 29.24 1.85 -7.05
C GLY A 287 30.32 2.75 -7.62
#